data_AF-A0A7X6PVE8-F1
#
_entry.id   AF-A0A7X6PVE8-F1
#
_cell.length_a   1.000
_cell.length_b   1.000
_cell.length_c   1.000
_cell.angle_alpha   90.00
_cell.angle_beta   90.00
_cell.angle_gamma   90.00
#
_symmetry.space_group_name_H-M   'P 1'
#
loop_
_entity.id
_entity.type
_entity.pdbx_description
1 polymer ?
#
loop_
_entity_poly.entity_id
_entity_poly.type
_entity_poly.pdbx_seq_one_letter_code
_entity_poly.pdbx_strand_id
1 'polypeptide(L)'
;GETILFLGRTYKVYRGMGSIEAMKEGSKDRYFQADVKSENKLVPEGVVGRVPYRGPLSAVIYQLIGGLRSGMGYLGCKDIKELQVKSRFMQVTSAGLREAHVHDVDIIKEAPNYRVEI
;
A
#
# COMPACT_ATOMS: atom_id res chain seq x y z
N GLY A 1 -11.62 -3.42 6.38
CA GLY A 1 -12.71 -2.52 6.75
C GLY A 1 -13.95 -2.81 5.94
N GLU A 2 -15.03 -2.13 6.32
CA GLU A 2 -16.31 -2.11 5.63
C GLU A 2 -16.17 -1.58 4.20
N THR A 3 -17.08 -2.00 3.32
CA THR A 3 -17.16 -1.52 1.93
C THR A 3 -18.09 -0.32 1.88
N ILE A 4 -17.63 0.79 1.32
CA ILE A 4 -18.42 2.02 1.19
C ILE A 4 -18.57 2.39 -0.29
N LEU A 5 -19.75 2.89 -0.65
CA LEU A 5 -20.00 3.50 -1.96
C LEU A 5 -19.79 5.00 -1.84
N PHE A 6 -18.90 5.57 -2.66
CA PHE A 6 -18.66 7.01 -2.68
C PHE A 6 -18.49 7.50 -4.11
N LEU A 7 -19.29 8.49 -4.52
CA LEU A 7 -19.30 9.06 -5.88
C LEU A 7 -19.31 7.98 -6.97
N GLY A 8 -20.15 6.96 -6.81
CA GLY A 8 -20.30 5.87 -7.79
C GLY A 8 -19.13 4.88 -7.86
N ARG A 9 -18.15 4.98 -6.95
CA ARG A 9 -17.03 4.05 -6.85
C ARG A 9 -17.02 3.33 -5.52
N THR A 10 -16.61 2.07 -5.54
CA THR A 10 -16.52 1.22 -4.35
C THR A 10 -15.16 1.38 -3.68
N TYR A 11 -15.18 1.68 -2.38
CA TYR A 11 -14.00 1.80 -1.54
C TYR A 11 -14.09 0.87 -0.33
N LYS A 12 -12.97 0.68 0.36
CA LYS A 12 -12.94 0.11 1.70
C LYS A 12 -12.35 1.10 2.69
N VAL A 13 -12.89 1.10 3.90
CA VAL A 13 -12.31 1.85 5.02
C VAL A 13 -10.96 1.24 5.38
N TYR A 14 -9.95 2.10 5.47
CA TYR A 14 -8.59 1.78 5.88
C TYR A 14 -8.17 2.73 7.00
N ARG A 15 -7.71 2.20 8.13
CA ARG A 15 -7.29 2.99 9.28
C ARG A 15 -5.93 2.53 9.79
N GLY A 16 -5.08 3.49 10.14
CA GLY A 16 -3.87 3.20 10.89
C GLY A 16 -4.22 2.75 12.31
N MET A 17 -3.46 1.80 12.88
CA MET A 17 -3.73 1.32 14.23
C MET A 17 -3.53 2.40 15.31
N GLY A 18 -2.80 3.47 15.02
CA GLY A 18 -2.62 4.64 15.88
C GLY A 18 -3.62 5.76 15.60
N SER A 19 -4.66 5.49 14.83
CA SER A 19 -5.78 6.43 14.65
C SER A 19 -6.65 6.47 15.90
N ILE A 20 -7.35 7.58 16.10
CA ILE A 20 -8.30 7.74 17.21
C ILE A 20 -9.32 6.60 17.23
N GLU A 21 -9.89 6.25 16.07
CA GLU A 21 -10.89 5.18 15.95
C GLU A 21 -10.34 3.82 16.41
N ALA A 22 -9.12 3.46 16.00
CA ALA A 22 -8.48 2.22 16.44
C ALA A 22 -8.06 2.25 17.92
N MET A 23 -7.61 3.40 18.42
CA MET A 23 -7.19 3.56 19.82
C MET A 23 -8.35 3.48 20.80
N LYS A 24 -9.53 3.98 20.40
CA LYS A 24 -10.78 3.79 21.16
C LYS A 24 -11.15 2.32 21.30
N GLU A 25 -10.91 1.52 20.27
CA GLU A 25 -11.16 0.06 20.27
C GLU A 25 -10.05 -0.75 20.97
N GLY A 26 -9.08 -0.10 21.61
CA GLY A 26 -8.10 -0.77 22.47
C GLY A 26 -6.68 -0.85 21.92
N SER A 27 -6.38 -0.24 20.77
CA SER A 27 -4.98 -0.22 20.28
C SER A 27 -4.06 0.71 21.09
N LYS A 28 -4.61 1.60 21.93
CA LYS A 28 -3.88 2.67 22.64
C LYS A 28 -2.71 2.21 23.52
N ASP A 29 -2.77 0.99 24.06
CA ASP A 29 -1.68 0.43 24.88
C ASP A 29 -0.39 0.25 24.06
N ARG A 30 -0.53 -0.18 22.80
CA ARG A 30 0.60 -0.31 21.86
C ARG A 30 1.19 1.02 21.41
N TYR A 31 0.50 2.12 21.70
CA TYR A 31 0.92 3.49 21.42
C TYR A 31 1.29 4.23 22.72
N PHE A 32 1.53 3.50 23.81
CA PHE A 32 1.94 4.07 25.11
C PHE A 32 0.92 5.08 25.68
N GLN A 33 -0.36 4.94 25.31
CA GLN A 33 -1.46 5.80 25.74
C GLN A 33 -2.48 5.03 26.60
N ALA A 34 -2.04 3.94 27.25
CA ALA A 34 -2.88 3.11 28.12
C ALA A 34 -3.53 3.92 29.25
N ASP A 35 -2.75 4.79 29.90
CA ASP A 35 -3.17 5.62 31.04
C ASP A 35 -4.03 6.82 30.63
N VAL A 36 -4.17 7.08 29.33
CA VAL A 36 -5.06 8.13 28.82
C VAL A 36 -6.50 7.66 28.95
N LYS A 37 -7.19 8.17 29.98
CA LYS A 37 -8.59 7.84 30.28
C LYS A 37 -9.60 8.62 29.43
N SER A 38 -9.22 9.80 28.94
CA SER A 38 -10.10 10.65 28.12
C SER A 38 -9.75 10.50 26.65
N GLU A 39 -10.73 10.11 25.84
CA GLU A 39 -10.56 9.96 24.39
C GLU A 39 -10.10 11.25 23.70
N ASN A 40 -10.55 12.41 24.21
CA ASN A 40 -10.18 13.73 23.68
C ASN A 40 -8.72 14.11 23.95
N LYS A 41 -8.01 13.33 24.77
CA LYS A 41 -6.59 13.52 25.06
C LYS A 41 -5.69 12.53 24.31
N LEU A 42 -6.26 11.64 23.50
CA LEU A 42 -5.47 10.74 22.66
C LEU A 42 -4.75 11.56 21.59
N VAL A 43 -3.46 11.27 21.40
CA VAL A 43 -2.63 11.85 20.34
C VAL A 43 -2.52 10.82 19.21
N PRO A 44 -3.16 11.05 18.06
CA PRO A 44 -3.12 10.08 16.96
C PRO A 44 -1.81 10.15 16.18
N GLU A 45 -1.27 8.98 15.85
CA GLU A 45 -0.14 8.79 14.93
C GLU A 45 -0.58 8.16 13.59
N GLY A 46 -1.86 7.80 13.49
CA GLY A 46 -2.45 7.22 12.30
C GLY A 46 -3.67 8.00 11.81
N VAL A 47 -3.94 7.93 10.52
CA VAL A 47 -5.14 8.50 9.89
C VAL A 47 -6.15 7.42 9.56
N VAL A 48 -7.41 7.84 9.44
CA VAL A 48 -8.49 7.03 8.87
C VAL A 48 -8.77 7.57 7.48
N GLY A 49 -8.86 6.67 6.51
CA GLY A 49 -9.14 7.01 5.13
C GLY A 49 -9.87 5.89 4.41
N ARG A 50 -9.94 6.03 3.10
CA ARG A 50 -10.55 5.03 2.23
C ARG A 50 -9.59 4.68 1.12
N VAL A 51 -9.60 3.41 0.72
CA VAL A 51 -8.82 2.91 -0.40
C VAL A 51 -9.77 2.31 -1.45
N PRO A 52 -9.50 2.47 -2.75
CA PRO A 52 -10.34 1.87 -3.79
C PRO A 52 -10.45 0.36 -3.58
N TYR A 53 -11.62 -0.21 -3.82
CA TYR A 53 -11.80 -1.66 -3.77
C TYR A 53 -10.89 -2.35 -4.81
N ARG A 54 -10.14 -3.36 -4.35
CA ARG A 54 -9.13 -4.07 -5.17
C ARG A 54 -9.55 -5.48 -5.59
N GLY A 55 -10.82 -5.85 -5.39
CA GLY A 55 -11.28 -7.21 -5.68
C GLY A 55 -10.88 -8.23 -4.60
N PRO A 56 -10.88 -9.53 -4.93
CA PRO A 56 -10.49 -10.60 -4.02
C PRO A 56 -8.98 -10.58 -3.76
N LEU A 57 -8.58 -11.02 -2.56
CA LEU A 57 -7.18 -11.06 -2.13
C LEU A 57 -6.30 -11.90 -3.08
N SER A 58 -6.82 -13.02 -3.57
CA SER A 58 -6.12 -13.92 -4.50
C SER A 58 -5.66 -13.20 -5.78
N ALA A 59 -6.48 -12.31 -6.34
CA ALA A 59 -6.14 -11.55 -7.53
C ALA A 59 -4.98 -10.57 -7.28
N VAL A 60 -4.98 -9.90 -6.11
CA VAL A 60 -3.90 -8.99 -5.72
C VAL A 60 -2.59 -9.76 -5.52
N ILE A 61 -2.63 -10.87 -4.79
CA ILE A 61 -1.46 -11.73 -4.54
C ILE A 61 -0.88 -12.24 -5.86
N TYR A 62 -1.72 -12.69 -6.79
CA TYR A 62 -1.28 -13.16 -8.09
C TYR A 62 -0.46 -12.12 -8.85
N GLN A 63 -0.94 -10.88 -8.90
CA GLN A 63 -0.23 -9.78 -9.57
C GLN A 63 1.10 -9.43 -8.88
N LEU A 64 1.13 -9.40 -7.54
CA LEU A 64 2.34 -9.12 -6.77
C LEU A 64 3.42 -10.20 -6.99
N ILE A 65 3.03 -11.48 -6.96
CA ILE A 65 3.93 -12.60 -7.23
C ILE A 65 4.42 -12.56 -8.68
N GLY A 66 3.55 -12.20 -9.63
CA GLY A 66 3.92 -12.01 -11.03
C GLY A 66 5.03 -10.98 -11.20
N GLY A 67 4.87 -9.81 -10.59
CA GLY A 67 5.90 -8.75 -10.60
C GLY A 67 7.22 -9.20 -9.97
N LEU A 68 7.17 -9.85 -8.80
CA LEU A 68 8.36 -10.38 -8.14
C LEU A 68 9.10 -11.40 -9.02
N ARG A 69 8.38 -12.35 -9.62
CA ARG A 69 8.98 -13.36 -10.52
C ARG A 69 9.59 -12.73 -11.77
N SER A 70 8.93 -11.71 -12.34
CA SER A 70 9.49 -10.96 -13.47
C SER A 70 10.81 -10.28 -13.09
N GLY A 71 10.86 -9.63 -11.92
CA GLY A 71 12.09 -9.01 -11.39
C GLY A 71 13.21 -10.03 -11.14
N MET A 72 12.89 -11.17 -10.54
CA MET A 72 13.83 -12.28 -10.36
C MET A 72 14.35 -12.81 -11.69
N GLY A 73 13.51 -12.83 -12.74
CA GLY A 73 13.88 -13.19 -14.10
C GLY A 73 14.92 -12.23 -14.69
N TYR A 74 14.71 -10.92 -14.58
CA TYR A 74 15.68 -9.91 -15.03
C TYR A 74 17.06 -10.06 -14.34
N LEU A 75 17.06 -10.47 -13.08
CA LEU A 75 18.27 -10.63 -12.27
C LEU A 75 18.85 -12.05 -12.33
N GLY A 76 18.25 -12.99 -13.06
CA GLY A 76 18.70 -14.38 -13.13
C GLY A 76 18.73 -15.10 -11.77
N CYS A 77 17.79 -14.77 -10.88
CA CYS A 77 17.71 -15.31 -9.52
C CYS A 77 16.67 -16.44 -9.47
N LYS A 78 17.09 -17.67 -9.11
CA LYS A 78 16.18 -18.82 -9.07
C LYS A 78 15.30 -18.88 -7.81
N ASP A 79 15.73 -18.21 -6.74
CA ASP A 79 15.07 -18.20 -5.44
C ASP A 79 15.29 -16.85 -4.71
N ILE A 80 14.58 -16.66 -3.59
CA ILE A 80 14.61 -15.42 -2.81
C ILE A 80 15.99 -15.18 -2.16
N LYS A 81 16.70 -16.25 -1.80
CA LYS A 81 18.03 -16.13 -1.19
C LYS A 81 19.04 -15.61 -2.20
N GLU A 82 18.98 -16.10 -3.43
CA GLU A 82 19.78 -15.56 -4.53
C GLU A 82 19.42 -14.10 -4.83
N LEU A 83 18.12 -13.75 -4.85
CA LEU A 83 17.70 -12.37 -5.05
C LEU A 83 18.33 -11.43 -4.02
N GLN A 84 18.25 -11.78 -2.74
CA GLN A 84 18.79 -10.98 -1.63
C GLN A 84 20.31 -10.78 -1.69
N VAL A 85 21.06 -11.73 -2.27
CA VAL A 85 22.54 -11.68 -2.32
C VAL A 85 23.05 -11.09 -3.63
N LYS A 86 22.40 -11.40 -4.77
CA LYS A 86 22.86 -10.99 -6.11
C LYS A 86 22.36 -9.63 -6.54
N SER A 87 21.22 -9.16 -6.01
CA SER A 87 20.62 -7.90 -6.44
C SER A 87 21.57 -6.71 -6.23
N ARG A 88 21.69 -5.86 -7.24
CA ARG A 88 22.38 -4.57 -7.14
C ARG A 88 21.39 -3.46 -7.41
N PHE A 89 21.44 -2.42 -6.59
CA PHE A 89 20.60 -1.25 -6.74
C PHE A 89 21.43 -0.09 -7.30
N MET A 90 20.76 0.78 -8.05
CA MET A 90 21.31 2.04 -8.52
C MET A 90 20.44 3.17 -7.97
N GLN A 91 21.09 4.24 -7.52
CA GLN A 91 20.38 5.44 -7.13
C GLN A 91 19.90 6.17 -8.39
N VAL A 92 18.63 6.54 -8.41
CA VAL A 92 18.01 7.30 -9.49
C VAL A 92 17.61 8.69 -9.01
N THR A 93 17.53 9.63 -9.93
CA THR A 93 17.01 10.98 -9.67
C THR A 93 15.48 10.97 -9.75
N SER A 94 14.84 12.07 -9.33
CA SER A 94 13.39 12.23 -9.51
C SER A 94 12.96 12.20 -10.99
N ALA A 95 13.85 12.62 -11.90
CA ALA A 95 13.60 12.51 -13.34
C ALA A 95 13.59 11.04 -13.80
N GLY A 96 14.55 10.22 -13.33
CA GLY A 96 14.56 8.79 -13.61
C GLY A 96 13.36 8.05 -13.00
N LEU A 97 12.85 8.51 -11.85
CA LEU A 97 11.59 7.98 -11.29
C LEU A 97 10.39 8.29 -12.19
N ARG A 98 10.31 9.52 -12.72
CA ARG A 98 9.24 9.90 -13.66
C ARG A 98 9.32 9.09 -14.96
N GLU A 99 10.53 8.89 -15.48
CA GLU A 99 10.79 8.06 -16.65
C GLU A 99 10.38 6.59 -16.42
N ALA A 100 10.56 6.05 -15.22
CA ALA A 100 10.19 4.66 -14.90
C ALA A 100 8.66 4.43 -14.85
N HIS A 101 7.89 5.47 -14.56
CA HIS A 101 6.43 5.43 -14.64
C HIS A 101 5.94 5.64 -16.08
N VAL A 102 4.69 5.26 -16.37
CA VAL A 102 4.03 5.65 -17.62
C VAL A 102 4.02 7.18 -17.73
N HIS A 103 4.60 7.71 -18.80
CA HIS A 103 4.73 9.14 -19.06
C HIS A 103 4.37 9.46 -20.51
N ASP A 104 3.91 10.69 -20.75
CA ASP A 104 3.61 11.27 -22.06
C ASP A 104 2.56 10.51 -22.91
N VAL A 105 1.67 9.74 -22.24
CA VAL A 105 0.53 9.04 -22.86
C VAL A 105 -0.70 9.03 -21.96
N ASP A 106 -1.89 8.98 -22.57
CA ASP A 106 -3.16 8.86 -21.86
C ASP A 106 -3.53 7.38 -21.61
N ILE A 107 -3.68 7.02 -20.34
CA ILE A 107 -4.11 5.67 -19.95
C ILE A 107 -5.63 5.55 -20.13
N ILE A 108 -6.06 4.86 -21.19
CA ILE A 108 -7.49 4.63 -21.48
C ILE A 108 -8.11 3.47 -20.71
N LYS A 109 -7.29 2.52 -20.21
CA LYS A 109 -7.73 1.34 -19.48
C LYS A 109 -6.73 1.01 -18.38
N GLU A 110 -7.23 0.86 -17.15
CA GLU A 110 -6.40 0.50 -16.02
C GLU A 110 -5.82 -0.91 -16.16
N ALA A 111 -4.53 -1.04 -15.91
CA ALA A 111 -3.88 -2.34 -15.76
C ALA A 111 -4.15 -2.91 -14.36
N PRO A 112 -4.22 -4.24 -14.19
CA PRO A 112 -4.52 -4.86 -12.89
C PRO A 112 -3.42 -4.64 -11.84
N ASN A 113 -2.21 -4.31 -12.27
CA ASN A 113 -1.01 -4.14 -11.43
C ASN A 113 -0.41 -2.72 -11.48
N TYR A 114 -1.03 -1.77 -12.19
CA TYR A 114 -0.53 -0.41 -12.31
C TYR A 114 -1.67 0.61 -12.20
N ARG A 115 -1.53 1.53 -11.24
CA ARG A 115 -2.45 2.64 -11.03
C ARG A 115 -1.61 3.88 -10.73
N VAL A 116 -1.97 4.99 -11.36
CA VAL A 116 -1.42 6.29 -11.01
C VAL A 116 -2.26 6.80 -9.85
N GLU A 117 -1.66 6.88 -8.66
CA GLU A 117 -2.26 7.62 -7.55
C GLU A 117 -2.09 9.11 -7.88
N ILE A 118 -3.21 9.79 -8.16
CA ILE A 118 -3.31 11.25 -8.30
C ILE A 118 -3.52 11.84 -6.92
#